data_AF-A0AAW1LAT6-F1
#
_entry.id   AF-A0AAW1LAT6-F1
#
_cell.length_a   1.000
_cell.length_b   1.000
_cell.length_c   1.000
_cell.angle_alpha   90.00
_cell.angle_beta   90.00
_cell.angle_gamma   90.00
#
_symmetry.space_group_name_H-M   'P 1'
#
loop_
_entity.id
_entity.type
_entity.pdbx_description
1 polymer ?
#
loop_
_entity_poly.entity_id
_entity_poly.type
_entity_poly.pdbx_seq_one_letter_code
_entity_poly.pdbx_strand_id
1 'polypeptide(L)'
;MPRRRQPKDKSLMANAVWWFYIAKLTELLDTVFFVLRKKNNQISFLHMYHHFMMPICAWIGVKFLPGGHGTLLGVINAFVHIWMYTYYLISSLGPQYNKYLWWKKHLTELQMIQFCIIFIHQSQAVFRQCSYPKPITILLATQAAFFFYLFGKFYLKTYTTLLKKSVAENNNLANGKLKHH
;
A
#
# COMPACT_ATOMS: atom_id res chain seq x y z
N MET A 1 3.47 -31.44 26.27
CA MET A 1 2.63 -30.45 26.98
C MET A 1 2.45 -29.21 26.12
N PRO A 2 1.23 -28.78 25.78
CA PRO A 2 1.01 -27.51 25.09
C PRO A 2 0.98 -26.36 26.11
N ARG A 3 1.81 -25.33 25.89
CA ARG A 3 1.77 -24.08 26.68
C ARG A 3 0.37 -23.47 26.60
N ARG A 4 -0.38 -23.45 27.71
CA ARG A 4 -1.56 -22.59 27.87
C ARG A 4 -1.12 -21.14 27.69
N ARG A 5 -1.49 -20.50 26.57
CA ARG A 5 -1.28 -19.07 26.33
C ARG A 5 -1.94 -18.26 27.45
N GLN A 6 -1.19 -17.35 28.08
CA GLN A 6 -1.67 -16.54 29.19
C GLN A 6 -2.76 -15.53 28.75
N PRO A 7 -3.70 -15.15 29.63
CA PRO A 7 -4.77 -14.21 29.32
C PRO A 7 -4.27 -12.79 28.94
N LYS A 8 -3.09 -12.37 29.44
CA LYS A 8 -2.47 -11.07 29.11
C LYS A 8 -2.08 -10.92 27.63
N ASP A 9 -1.72 -12.02 26.96
CA ASP A 9 -1.33 -11.98 25.53
C ASP A 9 -2.54 -11.71 24.62
N LYS A 10 -3.73 -12.22 24.99
CA LYS A 10 -4.95 -12.02 24.21
C LYS A 10 -5.42 -10.57 24.23
N SER A 11 -5.32 -9.90 25.38
CA SER A 11 -5.65 -8.47 25.51
C SER A 11 -4.69 -7.59 24.72
N LEU A 12 -3.40 -7.97 24.64
CA LEU A 12 -2.40 -7.17 23.92
C LEU A 12 -2.60 -7.24 22.41
N MET A 13 -2.88 -8.43 21.86
CA MET A 13 -3.21 -8.59 20.45
C MET A 13 -4.51 -7.89 20.05
N ALA A 14 -5.55 -7.98 20.90
CA ALA A 14 -6.80 -7.28 20.66
C ALA A 14 -6.62 -5.75 20.64
N ASN A 15 -5.83 -5.21 21.57
CA ASN A 15 -5.49 -3.79 21.59
C ASN A 15 -4.67 -3.36 20.36
N ALA A 16 -3.71 -4.18 19.91
CA ALA A 16 -2.92 -3.89 18.71
C ALA A 16 -3.80 -3.85 17.45
N VAL A 17 -4.74 -4.80 17.31
CA VAL A 17 -5.70 -4.84 16.21
C VAL A 17 -6.67 -3.65 16.27
N TRP A 18 -7.09 -3.23 17.46
CA TRP A 18 -7.89 -2.02 17.65
C TRP A 18 -7.14 -0.74 17.24
N TRP A 19 -5.90 -0.57 17.69
CA TRP A 19 -5.06 0.56 17.28
C TRP A 19 -4.76 0.57 15.79
N PHE A 20 -4.59 -0.60 15.17
CA PHE A 20 -4.47 -0.73 13.72
C PHE A 20 -5.73 -0.25 13.00
N TYR A 21 -6.92 -0.57 13.53
CA TYR A 21 -8.19 -0.08 12.97
C TYR A 21 -8.31 1.45 13.09
N ILE A 22 -7.98 2.01 14.25
CA ILE A 22 -7.96 3.48 14.44
C ILE A 22 -6.96 4.12 13.46
N ALA A 23 -5.77 3.54 13.29
CA ALA A 23 -4.81 4.02 12.29
C ALA A 23 -5.42 4.01 10.88
N LYS A 24 -6.14 2.95 10.50
CA LYS A 24 -6.86 2.88 9.21
C LYS A 24 -7.98 3.91 9.07
N LEU A 25 -8.64 4.28 10.15
CA LEU A 25 -9.59 5.40 10.13
C LEU A 25 -8.87 6.75 9.98
N THR A 26 -7.68 6.93 10.57
CA THR A 26 -6.92 8.17 10.37
C THR A 26 -6.42 8.32 8.92
N GLU A 27 -6.20 7.22 8.19
CA GLU A 27 -5.85 7.28 6.75
C GLU A 27 -7.01 7.83 5.90
N LEU A 28 -8.28 7.72 6.33
CA LEU A 28 -9.39 8.38 5.63
C LEU A 28 -9.29 9.91 5.69
N LEU A 29 -8.59 10.46 6.70
CA LEU A 29 -8.37 11.89 6.81
C LEU A 29 -7.47 12.41 5.68
N ASP A 30 -6.56 11.59 5.13
CA ASP A 30 -5.76 11.98 3.95
C ASP A 30 -6.66 12.35 2.77
N THR A 31 -7.72 11.58 2.55
CA THR A 31 -8.70 11.83 1.50
C THR A 31 -9.46 13.13 1.76
N VAL A 32 -9.83 13.38 3.02
CA VAL A 32 -10.47 14.63 3.45
C VAL A 32 -9.55 15.83 3.21
N PHE A 33 -8.26 15.75 3.58
CA PHE A 33 -7.28 16.80 3.35
C PHE A 33 -7.02 17.07 1.86
N PHE A 34 -7.01 16.04 1.00
CA PHE A 34 -6.87 16.22 -0.45
C PHE A 34 -8.08 16.90 -1.09
N VAL A 35 -9.29 16.54 -0.65
CA VAL A 35 -10.53 17.20 -1.07
C VAL A 35 -10.55 18.67 -0.61
N LEU A 36 -10.21 18.92 0.66
CA LEU A 36 -10.16 20.27 1.23
C LEU A 36 -9.10 21.17 0.58
N ARG A 37 -7.91 20.63 0.23
CA ARG A 37 -6.87 21.37 -0.51
C ARG A 37 -7.17 21.53 -2.01
N LYS A 38 -8.34 21.11 -2.50
CA LYS A 38 -8.74 21.11 -3.92
C LYS A 38 -7.70 20.46 -4.84
N LYS A 39 -6.94 19.49 -4.34
CA LYS A 39 -5.82 18.88 -5.07
C LYS A 39 -6.29 17.62 -5.78
N ASN A 40 -7.36 17.75 -6.57
CA ASN A 40 -8.07 16.64 -7.25
C ASN A 40 -7.16 15.79 -8.16
N ASN A 41 -6.04 16.36 -8.64
CA ASN A 41 -5.05 15.64 -9.42
C ASN A 41 -4.35 14.50 -8.65
N GLN A 42 -4.43 14.50 -7.31
CA GLN A 42 -3.90 13.43 -6.46
C GLN A 42 -4.94 12.34 -6.13
N ILE A 43 -6.23 12.61 -6.36
CA ILE A 43 -7.34 11.68 -6.12
C ILE A 43 -7.50 10.79 -7.35
N SER A 44 -6.64 9.77 -7.45
CA SER A 44 -6.79 8.74 -8.47
C SER A 44 -7.89 7.73 -8.09
N PHE A 45 -8.45 7.02 -9.07
CA PHE A 45 -9.36 5.90 -8.82
C PHE A 45 -8.77 4.87 -7.86
N LEU A 46 -7.47 4.59 -7.98
CA LEU A 46 -6.73 3.70 -7.08
C LEU A 46 -6.77 4.20 -5.62
N HIS A 47 -6.55 5.49 -5.41
CA HIS A 47 -6.61 6.09 -4.08
C HIS A 47 -8.02 5.99 -3.49
N MET A 48 -9.04 6.38 -4.26
CA MET A 48 -10.43 6.34 -3.78
C MET A 48 -10.89 4.90 -3.46
N TYR A 49 -10.59 3.95 -4.35
CA TYR A 49 -10.91 2.53 -4.12
C TYR A 49 -10.19 1.99 -2.87
N HIS A 50 -8.90 2.32 -2.69
CA HIS A 50 -8.12 1.93 -1.52
C HIS A 50 -8.72 2.47 -0.22
N HIS A 51 -8.94 3.79 -0.14
CA HIS A 51 -9.43 4.44 1.08
C HIS A 51 -10.86 4.04 1.42
N PHE A 52 -11.67 3.62 0.44
CA PHE A 52 -13.01 3.09 0.71
C PHE A 52 -13.00 1.63 1.20
N MET A 53 -12.28 0.74 0.49
CA MET A 53 -12.31 -0.69 0.80
C MET A 53 -11.44 -1.10 1.99
N MET A 54 -10.33 -0.39 2.26
CA MET A 54 -9.41 -0.77 3.33
C MET A 54 -10.01 -0.66 4.74
N PRO A 55 -10.76 0.39 5.12
CA PRO A 55 -11.42 0.47 6.42
C PRO A 55 -12.52 -0.57 6.60
N ILE A 56 -13.26 -0.90 5.53
CA ILE A 56 -14.31 -1.93 5.54
C ILE A 56 -13.68 -3.31 5.79
N CYS A 57 -12.63 -3.66 5.04
CA CYS A 57 -11.88 -4.89 5.23
C CYS A 57 -11.20 -4.95 6.61
N ALA A 58 -10.66 -3.83 7.10
CA ALA A 58 -10.05 -3.75 8.43
C ALA A 58 -11.09 -3.97 9.54
N TRP A 59 -12.29 -3.40 9.42
CA TRP A 59 -13.39 -3.62 10.36
C TRP A 59 -13.80 -5.09 10.41
N ILE A 60 -13.95 -5.74 9.24
CA ILE A 60 -14.23 -7.18 9.14
C ILE A 60 -13.10 -7.99 9.79
N GLY A 61 -11.84 -7.62 9.53
CA GLY A 61 -10.67 -8.26 10.15
C GLY A 61 -10.66 -8.17 11.67
N VAL A 62 -10.88 -6.98 12.23
CA VAL A 62 -10.92 -6.74 13.69
C VAL A 62 -12.06 -7.49 14.35
N LYS A 63 -13.24 -7.48 13.72
CA LYS A 63 -14.46 -8.03 14.31
C LYS A 63 -14.50 -9.57 14.30
N PHE A 64 -13.99 -10.19 13.25
CA PHE A 64 -14.09 -11.64 13.07
C PHE A 64 -12.78 -12.38 13.40
N LEU A 65 -11.63 -11.68 13.39
CA LEU A 65 -10.31 -12.29 13.48
C LEU A 65 -9.33 -11.44 14.32
N PRO A 66 -9.58 -11.26 15.64
CA PRO A 66 -8.75 -10.44 16.52
C PRO A 66 -7.36 -11.05 16.86
N GLY A 67 -6.75 -11.80 15.93
CA GLY A 67 -5.42 -12.39 16.07
C GLY A 67 -5.12 -13.50 15.04
N GLY A 68 -3.84 -13.89 14.94
CA GLY A 68 -3.40 -15.05 14.15
C GLY A 68 -2.79 -14.69 12.79
N HIS A 69 -3.11 -15.45 11.75
CA HIS A 69 -2.55 -15.31 10.39
C HIS A 69 -2.70 -13.88 9.82
N GLY A 70 -3.82 -13.21 10.16
CA GLY A 70 -4.11 -11.83 9.73
C GLY A 70 -3.19 -10.74 10.31
N THR A 71 -2.57 -10.94 11.49
CA THR A 71 -1.81 -9.85 12.15
C THR A 71 -0.47 -9.57 11.48
N LEU A 72 0.12 -10.56 10.80
CA LEU A 72 1.36 -10.38 10.05
C LEU A 72 1.15 -9.42 8.86
N LEU A 73 -0.04 -9.42 8.26
CA LEU A 73 -0.40 -8.46 7.21
C LEU A 73 -0.43 -7.03 7.76
N GLY A 74 -0.99 -6.84 8.95
CA GLY A 74 -1.04 -5.55 9.62
C GLY A 74 0.36 -4.98 9.89
N VAL A 75 1.29 -5.82 10.36
CA VAL A 75 2.68 -5.42 10.64
C VAL A 75 3.42 -5.03 9.36
N ILE A 76 3.38 -5.87 8.31
CA ILE A 76 4.04 -5.55 7.02
C ILE A 76 3.43 -4.28 6.43
N ASN A 77 2.11 -4.15 6.48
CA ASN A 77 1.44 -2.97 5.97
C ASN A 77 1.83 -1.70 6.73
N ALA A 78 1.92 -1.76 8.06
CA ALA A 78 2.35 -0.62 8.88
C ALA A 78 3.81 -0.22 8.55
N PHE A 79 4.70 -1.20 8.36
CA PHE A 79 6.07 -0.95 7.95
C PHE A 79 6.18 -0.21 6.61
N VAL A 80 5.43 -0.65 5.60
CA VAL A 80 5.39 0.04 4.30
C VAL A 80 4.76 1.42 4.42
N HIS A 81 3.71 1.57 5.23
CA HIS A 81 3.06 2.86 5.45
C HIS A 81 4.00 3.88 6.10
N ILE A 82 4.90 3.49 7.00
CA ILE A 82 5.91 4.41 7.56
C ILE A 82 6.72 5.06 6.43
N TRP A 83 7.20 4.28 5.46
CA TRP A 83 7.98 4.79 4.34
C TRP A 83 7.15 5.63 3.36
N MET A 84 5.93 5.19 3.07
CA MET A 84 5.00 5.91 2.21
C MET A 84 4.61 7.28 2.80
N TYR A 85 4.30 7.35 4.10
CA TYR A 85 3.98 8.60 4.76
C TYR A 85 5.18 9.53 4.92
N THR A 86 6.36 8.96 5.16
CA THR A 86 7.61 9.74 5.13
C THR A 86 7.80 10.42 3.78
N TYR A 87 7.55 9.70 2.68
CA TYR A 87 7.59 10.28 1.35
C TYR A 87 6.56 11.40 1.16
N TYR A 88 5.32 11.19 1.61
CA TYR A 88 4.30 12.23 1.49
C TYR A 88 4.63 13.47 2.31
N LEU A 89 5.17 13.31 3.52
CA LEU A 89 5.64 14.40 4.35
C LEU A 89 6.68 15.23 3.60
N ILE A 90 7.73 14.60 3.07
CA ILE A 90 8.79 15.29 2.33
C ILE A 90 8.22 15.97 1.07
N SER A 91 7.30 15.31 0.36
CA SER A 91 6.63 15.88 -0.82
C SER A 91 5.75 17.09 -0.51
N SER A 92 5.32 17.23 0.75
CA SER A 92 4.48 18.34 1.21
C SER A 92 5.27 19.57 1.65
N LEU A 93 6.57 19.45 1.92
CA LEU A 93 7.47 20.54 2.33
C LEU A 93 7.81 21.53 1.19
N GLY A 94 7.31 21.27 -0.02
CA GLY A 94 7.36 22.21 -1.14
C GLY A 94 8.34 21.82 -2.26
N PRO A 95 8.37 22.61 -3.36
CA PRO A 95 9.07 22.25 -4.60
C PRO A 95 10.59 22.05 -4.44
N GLN A 96 11.18 22.75 -3.48
CA GLN A 96 12.61 22.66 -3.14
C GLN A 96 13.04 21.26 -2.67
N TYR A 97 12.12 20.49 -2.06
CA TYR A 97 12.41 19.14 -1.58
C TYR A 97 12.16 18.04 -2.63
N ASN A 98 11.59 18.39 -3.80
CA ASN A 98 11.33 17.41 -4.86
C ASN A 98 12.61 16.74 -5.37
N LYS A 99 13.76 17.40 -5.26
CA LYS A 99 15.08 16.83 -5.64
C LYS A 99 15.43 15.58 -4.83
N TYR A 100 14.95 15.48 -3.58
CA TYR A 100 15.23 14.35 -2.70
C TYR A 100 14.24 13.18 -2.89
N LEU A 101 13.24 13.31 -3.78
CA LEU A 101 12.18 12.31 -3.99
C LEU A 101 12.48 11.27 -5.08
N TRP A 102 13.74 11.11 -5.47
CA TRP A 102 14.18 10.19 -6.54
C TRP A 102 13.82 8.72 -6.27
N TRP A 103 13.69 8.34 -5.00
CA TRP A 103 13.37 6.99 -4.53
C TRP A 103 11.86 6.65 -4.58
N LYS A 104 11.02 7.50 -5.19
CA LYS A 104 9.58 7.24 -5.44
C LYS A 104 9.34 5.89 -6.13
N LYS A 105 10.23 5.51 -7.05
CA LYS A 105 10.14 4.23 -7.78
C LYS A 105 10.28 3.05 -6.83
N HIS A 106 11.30 3.07 -5.98
CA HIS A 106 11.55 2.01 -5.00
C HIS A 106 10.44 1.87 -3.98
N LEU A 107 9.78 2.97 -3.60
CA LEU A 107 8.57 2.91 -2.78
C LEU A 107 7.43 2.14 -3.47
N THR A 108 7.22 2.42 -4.75
CA THR A 108 6.16 1.74 -5.53
C THR A 108 6.49 0.25 -5.69
N GLU A 109 7.76 -0.09 -5.93
CA GLU A 109 8.25 -1.47 -5.98
C GLU A 109 8.04 -2.18 -4.64
N LEU A 110 8.35 -1.53 -3.52
CA LEU A 110 8.16 -2.06 -2.17
C LEU A 110 6.68 -2.32 -1.83
N GLN A 111 5.76 -1.44 -2.26
CA GLN A 111 4.32 -1.67 -2.14
C GLN A 111 3.84 -2.87 -2.98
N MET A 112 4.36 -3.04 -4.20
CA MET A 112 4.04 -4.21 -5.03
C MET A 112 4.55 -5.51 -4.41
N ILE A 113 5.77 -5.50 -3.85
CA ILE A 113 6.34 -6.65 -3.12
C ILE A 113 5.48 -6.99 -1.90
N GLN A 114 5.02 -6.00 -1.14
CA GLN A 114 4.08 -6.22 -0.04
C GLN A 114 2.83 -6.98 -0.51
N PHE A 115 2.21 -6.57 -1.61
CA PHE A 115 1.01 -7.24 -2.12
C PHE A 115 1.29 -8.68 -2.55
N CYS A 116 2.45 -8.95 -3.16
CA CYS A 116 2.87 -10.32 -3.51
C CYS A 116 3.02 -11.21 -2.26
N ILE A 117 3.72 -10.71 -1.23
CA ILE A 117 3.91 -11.46 0.02
C ILE A 117 2.57 -11.75 0.68
N ILE A 118 1.69 -10.74 0.75
CA ILE A 118 0.34 -10.89 1.30
C ILE A 118 -0.44 -11.93 0.49
N PHE A 119 -0.43 -11.86 -0.84
CA PHE A 119 -1.15 -12.80 -1.69
C PHE A 119 -0.70 -14.25 -1.49
N ILE A 120 0.62 -14.50 -1.44
CA ILE A 120 1.18 -15.83 -1.20
C ILE A 120 0.78 -16.32 0.20
N HIS A 121 0.92 -15.46 1.21
CA HIS A 121 0.60 -15.81 2.59
C HIS A 121 -0.89 -16.15 2.76
N GLN A 122 -1.80 -15.42 2.11
CA GLN A 122 -3.23 -15.72 2.13
C GLN A 122 -3.58 -16.97 1.32
N SER A 123 -2.94 -17.16 0.17
CA SER A 123 -3.15 -18.37 -0.66
C SER A 123 -2.81 -19.64 0.13
N GLN A 124 -1.73 -19.64 0.90
CA GLN A 124 -1.36 -20.77 1.76
C GLN A 124 -2.45 -21.12 2.78
N ALA A 125 -3.15 -20.12 3.33
CA ALA A 125 -4.26 -20.34 4.26
C ALA A 125 -5.53 -20.86 3.59
N VAL A 126 -5.67 -20.74 2.26
CA VAL A 126 -6.76 -21.36 1.48
C VAL A 126 -6.50 -22.85 1.24
N PHE A 127 -5.24 -23.23 0.95
CA PHE A 127 -4.87 -24.60 0.61
C PHE A 127 -4.58 -25.49 1.83
N ARG A 128 -4.14 -24.93 2.95
CA ARG A 128 -3.97 -25.67 4.22
C ARG A 128 -5.32 -25.89 4.88
N GLN A 129 -5.53 -27.07 5.46
CA GLN A 129 -6.66 -27.40 6.34
C GLN A 129 -6.56 -26.59 7.66
N CYS A 130 -6.76 -25.28 7.61
CA CYS A 130 -6.83 -24.42 8.78
C CYS A 130 -8.30 -24.13 9.11
N SER A 131 -8.66 -24.12 10.39
CA SER A 131 -9.98 -23.67 10.90
C SER A 131 -10.23 -22.16 10.74
N TYR A 132 -9.54 -21.51 9.79
CA TYR A 132 -9.71 -20.11 9.49
C TYR A 132 -10.91 -19.93 8.54
N PRO A 133 -11.76 -18.90 8.74
CA PRO A 133 -12.91 -18.66 7.87
C PRO A 133 -12.46 -18.40 6.42
N LYS A 134 -12.63 -19.42 5.57
CA LYS A 134 -12.26 -19.41 4.15
C LYS A 134 -12.82 -18.20 3.38
N PRO A 135 -14.07 -17.74 3.59
CA PRO A 135 -14.61 -16.59 2.89
C PRO A 135 -13.80 -15.31 3.13
N ILE A 136 -13.30 -15.09 4.35
CA ILE A 136 -12.52 -13.90 4.69
C ILE A 136 -11.12 -13.99 4.06
N THR A 137 -10.50 -15.17 4.07
CA THR A 137 -9.20 -15.38 3.39
C THR A 137 -9.31 -15.15 1.88
N ILE A 138 -10.36 -15.65 1.24
CA ILE A 138 -10.61 -15.44 -0.19
C ILE A 138 -10.82 -13.96 -0.49
N LEU A 139 -11.66 -13.26 0.29
CA LEU A 139 -11.88 -11.81 0.15
C LEU A 139 -10.55 -11.04 0.22
N LEU A 140 -9.71 -11.32 1.22
CA LEU A 140 -8.41 -10.67 1.40
C LEU A 140 -7.43 -11.00 0.26
N ALA A 141 -7.42 -12.24 -0.24
CA ALA A 141 -6.58 -12.65 -1.35
C ALA A 141 -7.01 -11.97 -2.67
N THR A 142 -8.30 -11.93 -2.96
CA THR A 142 -8.87 -11.23 -4.12
C THR A 142 -8.55 -9.74 -4.06
N GLN A 143 -8.70 -9.11 -2.88
CA GLN A 143 -8.37 -7.71 -2.70
C GLN A 143 -6.87 -7.43 -2.92
N ALA A 144 -5.98 -8.29 -2.42
CA ALA A 144 -4.53 -8.17 -2.65
C ALA A 144 -4.17 -8.29 -4.14
N ALA A 145 -4.78 -9.24 -4.86
CA ALA A 145 -4.57 -9.40 -6.30
C ALA A 145 -5.06 -8.17 -7.09
N PHE A 146 -6.21 -7.61 -6.72
CA PHE A 146 -6.74 -6.40 -7.35
C PHE A 146 -5.84 -5.18 -7.13
N PHE A 147 -5.32 -5.00 -5.90
CA PHE A 147 -4.34 -3.94 -5.63
C PHE A 147 -3.05 -4.14 -6.42
N PHE A 148 -2.53 -5.37 -6.48
CA PHE A 148 -1.35 -5.66 -7.29
C PHE A 148 -1.56 -5.30 -8.76
N TYR A 149 -2.71 -5.63 -9.34
CA TYR A 149 -3.07 -5.25 -10.70
C TYR A 149 -3.09 -3.73 -10.89
N LEU A 150 -3.78 -2.99 -10.01
CA LEU A 150 -3.90 -1.54 -10.15
C LEU A 150 -2.55 -0.83 -9.96
N PHE A 151 -1.73 -1.27 -9.00
CA PHE A 151 -0.38 -0.75 -8.80
C PHE A 151 0.54 -1.11 -9.96
N GLY A 152 0.45 -2.32 -10.51
CA GLY A 152 1.19 -2.73 -11.71
C GLY A 152 0.82 -1.87 -12.91
N LYS A 153 -0.48 -1.61 -13.14
CA LYS A 153 -0.96 -0.70 -14.19
C LYS A 153 -0.44 0.73 -13.99
N PHE A 154 -0.48 1.24 -12.76
CA PHE A 154 0.06 2.55 -12.42
C PHE A 154 1.57 2.65 -12.64
N TYR A 155 2.31 1.62 -12.21
CA TYR A 155 3.76 1.52 -12.36
C TYR A 155 4.15 1.53 -13.84
N LEU A 156 3.57 0.63 -14.64
CA LEU A 156 3.85 0.56 -16.07
C LEU A 156 3.52 1.88 -16.76
N LYS A 157 2.32 2.45 -16.53
CA LYS A 157 1.93 3.73 -17.13
C LYS A 157 2.92 4.85 -16.77
N THR A 158 3.28 4.99 -15.50
CA THR A 158 4.12 6.09 -15.02
C THR A 158 5.55 5.96 -15.52
N TYR A 159 6.17 4.79 -15.34
CA TYR A 159 7.60 4.61 -15.62
C TYR A 159 7.87 4.38 -17.11
N THR A 160 6.96 3.78 -17.88
CA THR A 160 7.10 3.72 -19.34
C THR A 160 6.97 5.10 -19.97
N THR A 161 6.08 5.97 -19.47
CA THR A 161 5.99 7.36 -19.95
C THR A 161 7.25 8.16 -19.61
N LEU A 162 7.80 8.00 -18.40
CA LEU A 162 9.06 8.65 -18.02
C LEU A 162 10.23 8.21 -18.91
N LEU A 163 10.36 6.91 -19.18
CA LEU A 163 11.39 6.37 -20.09
C LEU A 163 11.24 6.91 -21.51
N LYS A 164 10.02 6.97 -22.05
CA LYS A 164 9.76 7.56 -23.38
C LYS A 164 10.18 9.03 -23.44
N LYS A 165 9.89 9.79 -22.38
CA LYS A 165 10.27 11.21 -22.29
C LYS A 165 11.80 11.39 -22.24
N SER A 166 12.51 10.60 -21.43
CA SER A 166 13.97 10.68 -21.36
C SER A 166 14.65 10.29 -22.67
N VAL A 167 14.12 9.28 -23.38
CA VAL A 167 14.62 8.89 -24.70
C VAL A 167 14.39 10.00 -25.74
N ALA A 168 13.20 10.61 -25.74
CA ALA A 168 12.89 11.73 -26.64
C ALA A 168 13.79 12.96 -26.38
N GLU A 169 14.03 13.32 -25.11
CA GLU A 169 14.95 14.40 -24.73
C GLU A 169 16.38 14.10 -25.19
N ASN A 170 16.89 12.87 -24.96
CA ASN A 170 18.22 12.47 -25.41
C ASN A 170 18.37 12.51 -26.95
N ASN A 171 17.36 12.07 -27.69
CA ASN A 171 17.36 12.12 -29.15
C ASN A 171 17.34 13.57 -29.67
N ASN A 172 16.60 14.46 -29.01
CA ASN A 172 16.59 15.89 -29.35
C ASN A 172 17.94 16.55 -29.07
N LEU A 173 18.61 16.21 -27.95
CA LEU A 173 19.98 16.70 -27.67
C LEU A 173 20.99 16.19 -28.69
N ALA A 174 20.90 14.92 -29.12
CA ALA A 174 21.78 14.35 -30.13
C ALA A 174 21.61 15.05 -31.50
N ASN A 175 20.36 15.29 -31.93
CA ASN A 175 20.07 16.03 -33.16
C ASN A 175 20.42 17.53 -33.07
N GLY A 176 20.31 18.13 -31.89
CA GLY A 176 20.72 19.53 -31.66
C GLY A 176 22.24 19.72 -31.77
N LYS A 177 23.04 18.74 -31.34
CA LYS A 177 24.51 18.77 -31.50
C LYS A 177 24.97 18.60 -32.96
N LEU A 178 24.22 17.85 -33.77
CA LEU A 178 24.52 17.66 -35.19
C LEU A 178 24.25 18.90 -36.07
N LYS A 179 23.46 19.88 -35.58
CA LYS A 179 23.12 21.10 -36.34
C LYS A 179 24.08 22.28 -36.09
N HIS A 180 25.08 22.12 -35.22
CA HIS A 180 26.01 23.18 -34.83
C HIS A 180 27.45 22.96 -35.30
N HIS A 181 27.67 22.03 -36.24
CA HIS A 181 28.94 21.78 -36.91
C HIS A 181 28.83 22.06 -38.41
#